data_AF-A0A382IZD6-F1
#
_entry.id   AF-A0A382IZD6-F1
#
_cell.length_a   1.000
_cell.length_b   1.000
_cell.length_c   1.000
_cell.angle_alpha   90.00
_cell.angle_beta   90.00
_cell.angle_gamma   90.00
#
_symmetry.space_group_name_H-M   'P 1'
#
loop_
_entity.id
_entity.type
_entity.pdbx_description
1 polymer ?
#
loop_
_entity_poly.entity_id
_entity_poly.type
_entity_poly.pdbx_seq_one_letter_code
_entity_poly.pdbx_strand_id
1 'polypeptide(L)'
;MSVARELANLVGTPTAGNILLQSTAGDALDGTGTCNIAAGLNALGAATSGDDNVALGRLALGAGVTTGDDNIAIGVTSMDALTSGACNIAIGISALGAATDNNDNIAIGRSALSSTANDADNNIGIGINAMGGADVSGGDNIALGTNVMDALTAGACNIAMGKNALGAATDNENNIAIGISALAASVNDGDCNIAIGLLALGGADVSGNNNIAIGGNAMDALTSGACNIAIG
;
A
#
# COMPACT_ATOMS: atom_id res chain seq x y z
N MET A 1 -37.76 -12.92 -24.47
CA MET A 1 -36.33 -12.82 -24.11
C MET A 1 -35.63 -12.16 -25.29
N SER A 2 -35.34 -10.85 -25.25
CA SER A 2 -34.49 -10.21 -26.25
C SER A 2 -34.04 -8.82 -25.78
N VAL A 3 -32.89 -8.80 -25.10
CA VAL A 3 -31.75 -7.85 -25.16
C VAL A 3 -31.96 -6.32 -25.02
N ALA A 4 -33.16 -5.76 -25.09
CA ALA A 4 -33.35 -4.30 -25.16
C ALA A 4 -33.48 -3.57 -23.80
N ARG A 5 -33.26 -4.25 -22.66
CA ARG A 5 -33.55 -3.70 -21.33
C ARG A 5 -32.35 -3.49 -20.40
N GLU A 6 -31.13 -3.69 -20.88
CA GLU A 6 -29.93 -3.64 -20.04
C GLU A 6 -28.97 -2.46 -20.34
N LEU A 7 -29.19 -1.71 -21.44
CA LEU A 7 -28.31 -0.60 -21.84
C LEU A 7 -28.69 0.80 -21.32
N ALA A 8 -29.77 0.96 -20.56
CA ALA A 8 -30.26 2.28 -20.13
C ALA A 8 -29.41 2.97 -19.04
N ASN A 9 -28.43 2.27 -18.45
CA ASN A 9 -27.52 2.82 -17.42
C ASN A 9 -26.09 3.04 -17.91
N LEU A 10 -25.79 2.77 -19.18
CA LEU A 10 -24.53 3.13 -19.81
C LEU A 10 -24.67 4.56 -20.33
N VAL A 11 -24.48 5.56 -19.46
CA VAL A 11 -24.39 6.97 -19.87
C VAL A 11 -23.03 7.15 -20.56
N GLY A 12 -22.93 6.66 -21.78
CA GLY A 12 -21.73 6.87 -22.60
C GLY A 12 -21.77 8.26 -23.21
N THR A 13 -21.07 9.23 -22.61
CA THR A 13 -20.42 10.24 -23.44
C THR A 13 -19.39 9.48 -24.28
N PRO A 14 -19.38 9.63 -25.62
CA PRO A 14 -18.39 8.94 -26.45
C PRO A 14 -17.01 9.48 -26.09
N THR A 15 -16.26 8.74 -25.28
CA THR A 15 -14.92 9.11 -24.83
C THR A 15 -14.01 7.91 -25.08
N ALA A 16 -13.06 8.09 -25.99
CA ALA A 16 -11.93 7.24 -26.34
C ALA A 16 -11.73 5.90 -25.58
N GLY A 17 -12.67 4.96 -25.69
CA GLY A 17 -12.56 3.63 -25.07
C GLY A 17 -12.92 3.51 -23.58
N ASN A 18 -13.45 4.56 -22.93
CA ASN A 18 -13.81 4.51 -21.51
C ASN A 18 -15.11 3.71 -21.25
N ILE A 19 -15.19 3.00 -20.12
CA ILE A 19 -16.37 2.28 -19.63
C ILE A 19 -16.82 2.90 -18.31
N LEU A 20 -17.94 3.62 -18.31
CA LEU A 20 -18.46 4.31 -17.12
C LEU A 20 -19.81 3.72 -16.69
N LEU A 21 -19.89 3.26 -15.44
CA LEU A 21 -21.09 2.67 -14.84
C LEU A 21 -21.56 3.58 -13.69
N GLN A 22 -22.71 4.25 -13.90
CA GLN A 22 -23.31 5.36 -13.13
C GLN A 22 -22.94 6.75 -13.68
N SER A 23 -23.87 7.70 -13.57
CA SER A 23 -23.75 9.01 -14.22
C SER A 23 -22.56 9.83 -13.73
N THR A 24 -22.18 9.71 -12.45
CA THR A 24 -21.07 10.49 -11.88
C THR A 24 -19.73 9.76 -11.87
N ALA A 25 -19.66 8.58 -12.49
CA ALA A 25 -18.46 7.75 -12.43
C ALA A 25 -17.26 8.37 -13.16
N GLY A 26 -17.46 9.35 -14.06
CA GLY A 26 -16.39 10.03 -14.80
C GLY A 26 -16.76 11.43 -15.27
N ASP A 27 -17.49 12.19 -14.45
CA ASP A 27 -18.01 13.54 -14.80
C ASP A 27 -16.91 14.56 -15.15
N ALA A 28 -15.67 14.32 -14.74
CA ALA A 28 -14.54 15.23 -14.92
C ALA A 28 -13.67 14.94 -16.15
N LEU A 29 -13.92 13.84 -16.87
CA LEU A 29 -13.14 13.50 -18.07
C LEU A 29 -13.33 14.56 -19.15
N ASP A 30 -12.25 15.25 -19.53
CA ASP A 30 -12.29 16.37 -20.49
C ASP A 30 -12.14 15.94 -21.97
N GLY A 31 -12.04 14.62 -22.20
CA GLY A 31 -11.85 14.02 -23.51
C GLY A 31 -10.40 13.70 -23.86
N THR A 32 -9.43 13.98 -22.98
CA THR A 32 -8.04 13.57 -23.15
C THR A 32 -7.71 12.22 -22.51
N GLY A 33 -8.34 11.88 -21.38
CA GLY A 33 -8.20 10.55 -20.75
C GLY A 33 -8.96 9.44 -21.49
N THR A 34 -8.30 8.31 -21.71
CA THR A 34 -8.71 7.21 -22.59
C THR A 34 -8.63 5.85 -21.87
N CYS A 35 -9.38 4.86 -22.37
CA CYS A 35 -9.35 3.46 -21.93
C CYS A 35 -9.58 3.17 -20.42
N ASN A 36 -10.23 4.09 -19.70
CA ASN A 36 -10.53 3.94 -18.27
C ASN A 36 -11.79 3.09 -18.00
N ILE A 37 -11.83 2.36 -16.88
CA ILE A 37 -13.02 1.64 -16.39
C ILE A 37 -13.43 2.24 -15.05
N ALA A 38 -14.65 2.78 -14.95
CA ALA A 38 -15.17 3.35 -13.71
C ALA A 38 -16.53 2.77 -13.33
N ALA A 39 -16.69 2.34 -12.08
CA ALA A 39 -17.97 1.89 -11.54
C ALA A 39 -18.17 2.31 -10.09
N GLY A 40 -19.22 3.09 -9.85
CA GLY A 40 -19.56 3.61 -8.53
C GLY A 40 -19.61 5.12 -8.49
N LEU A 41 -20.25 5.63 -7.44
CA LEU A 41 -20.42 7.07 -7.23
C LEU A 41 -19.04 7.74 -7.13
N ASN A 42 -18.74 8.61 -8.10
CA ASN A 42 -17.50 9.40 -8.17
C ASN A 42 -16.22 8.55 -8.24
N ALA A 43 -16.26 7.39 -8.89
CA ALA A 43 -15.10 6.49 -9.03
C ALA A 43 -13.95 7.06 -9.93
N LEU A 44 -14.20 8.05 -10.77
CA LEU A 44 -13.17 8.88 -11.41
C LEU A 44 -13.56 10.36 -11.26
N GLY A 45 -14.07 10.73 -10.08
CA GLY A 45 -14.85 11.96 -9.88
C GLY A 45 -14.16 13.26 -10.29
N ALA A 46 -12.82 13.27 -10.40
CA ALA A 46 -12.02 14.42 -10.81
C ALA A 46 -10.90 14.08 -11.83
N ALA A 47 -10.91 12.89 -12.44
CA ALA A 47 -9.86 12.52 -13.41
C ALA A 47 -10.01 13.33 -14.71
N THR A 48 -8.96 14.03 -15.14
CA THR A 48 -9.00 14.91 -16.32
C THR A 48 -8.32 14.28 -17.54
N SER A 49 -7.07 13.82 -17.42
CA SER A 49 -6.25 13.34 -18.55
C SER A 49 -5.54 11.99 -18.36
N GLY A 50 -5.75 11.28 -17.25
CA GLY A 50 -5.15 9.96 -17.03
C GLY A 50 -5.73 8.85 -17.92
N ASP A 51 -4.87 7.94 -18.36
CA ASP A 51 -5.17 6.81 -19.23
C ASP A 51 -5.14 5.46 -18.48
N ASP A 52 -5.88 4.47 -19.00
CA ASP A 52 -5.79 3.06 -18.61
C ASP A 52 -6.05 2.75 -17.12
N ASN A 53 -6.82 3.58 -16.43
CA ASN A 53 -7.15 3.40 -15.01
C ASN A 53 -8.40 2.53 -14.79
N VAL A 54 -8.40 1.71 -13.75
CA VAL A 54 -9.55 0.93 -13.29
C VAL A 54 -9.99 1.41 -11.91
N ALA A 55 -11.19 1.96 -11.80
CA ALA A 55 -11.75 2.49 -10.57
C ALA A 55 -13.12 1.86 -10.24
N LEU A 56 -13.16 1.00 -9.23
CA LEU A 56 -14.36 0.26 -8.85
C LEU A 56 -14.68 0.48 -7.37
N GLY A 57 -15.67 1.32 -7.09
CA GLY A 57 -16.10 1.64 -5.73
C GLY A 57 -16.50 3.10 -5.59
N ARG A 58 -17.20 3.43 -4.51
CA ARG A 58 -17.54 4.83 -4.20
C ARG A 58 -16.25 5.58 -3.84
N LEU A 59 -15.97 6.66 -4.57
CA LEU A 59 -14.77 7.49 -4.40
C LEU A 59 -13.45 6.73 -4.58
N ALA A 60 -13.44 5.60 -5.30
CA ALA A 60 -12.16 5.13 -5.85
C ALA A 60 -11.57 6.27 -6.71
N LEU A 61 -10.25 6.53 -6.68
CA LEU A 61 -9.60 7.63 -7.43
C LEU A 61 -10.28 9.02 -7.32
N GLY A 62 -10.92 9.31 -6.17
CA GLY A 62 -11.90 10.39 -6.00
C GLY A 62 -11.39 11.84 -6.10
N ALA A 63 -10.13 12.14 -5.75
CA ALA A 63 -9.53 13.48 -5.85
C ALA A 63 -9.10 13.85 -7.28
N GLY A 64 -9.05 12.86 -8.18
CA GLY A 64 -8.81 13.06 -9.59
C GLY A 64 -7.37 12.83 -9.98
N VAL A 65 -7.15 11.73 -10.69
CA VAL A 65 -5.90 11.48 -11.40
C VAL A 65 -5.83 12.45 -12.57
N THR A 66 -5.10 13.53 -12.38
CA THR A 66 -4.93 14.57 -13.40
C THR A 66 -4.02 14.06 -14.52
N THR A 67 -2.91 13.37 -14.20
CA THR A 67 -1.92 12.88 -15.18
C THR A 67 -1.34 11.49 -14.87
N GLY A 68 -1.88 10.77 -13.90
CA GLY A 68 -1.43 9.41 -13.56
C GLY A 68 -2.09 8.34 -14.44
N ASP A 69 -1.30 7.38 -14.89
CA ASP A 69 -1.76 6.32 -15.78
C ASP A 69 -1.64 4.95 -15.10
N ASP A 70 -2.33 3.95 -15.64
CA ASP A 70 -2.17 2.53 -15.26
C ASP A 70 -2.48 2.21 -13.78
N ASN A 71 -3.40 2.93 -13.14
CA ASN A 71 -3.77 2.67 -11.74
C ASN A 71 -4.98 1.74 -11.61
N ILE A 72 -4.94 0.80 -10.67
CA ILE A 72 -6.06 -0.07 -10.31
C ILE A 72 -6.55 0.25 -8.90
N ALA A 73 -7.68 0.93 -8.75
CA ALA A 73 -8.33 1.23 -7.48
C ALA A 73 -9.66 0.47 -7.33
N ILE A 74 -9.72 -0.50 -6.42
CA ILE A 74 -10.91 -1.32 -6.17
C ILE A 74 -11.25 -1.29 -4.69
N GLY A 75 -12.29 -0.53 -4.35
CA GLY A 75 -12.75 -0.38 -2.97
C GLY A 75 -13.37 0.97 -2.72
N VAL A 76 -14.01 1.11 -1.56
CA VAL A 76 -14.50 2.42 -1.12
C VAL A 76 -13.29 3.26 -0.71
N THR A 77 -13.20 4.48 -1.25
CA THR A 77 -12.11 5.44 -0.98
C THR A 77 -10.72 4.85 -1.20
N SER A 78 -10.55 3.97 -2.19
CA SER A 78 -9.24 3.44 -2.56
C SER A 78 -8.53 4.45 -3.47
N MET A 79 -7.27 4.81 -3.16
CA MET A 79 -6.52 5.88 -3.86
C MET A 79 -7.30 7.19 -4.00
N ASP A 80 -8.09 7.58 -3.01
CA ASP A 80 -8.98 8.73 -3.14
C ASP A 80 -8.27 10.08 -3.14
N ALA A 81 -6.99 10.15 -2.77
CA ALA A 81 -6.16 11.36 -2.84
C ALA A 81 -5.22 11.43 -4.07
N LEU A 82 -5.16 10.41 -4.93
CA LEU A 82 -4.15 10.32 -6.00
C LEU A 82 -4.37 11.39 -7.07
N THR A 83 -3.34 12.18 -7.36
CA THR A 83 -3.38 13.31 -8.32
C THR A 83 -2.51 13.09 -9.55
N SER A 84 -1.29 12.57 -9.42
CA SER A 84 -0.36 12.40 -10.56
C SER A 84 0.46 11.11 -10.55
N GLY A 85 0.33 10.27 -9.53
CA GLY A 85 1.03 8.99 -9.45
C GLY A 85 0.52 7.94 -10.43
N ALA A 86 1.40 7.05 -10.87
CA ALA A 86 1.14 6.03 -11.90
C ALA A 86 1.49 4.61 -11.44
N CYS A 87 0.98 3.61 -12.17
CA CYS A 87 1.30 2.19 -11.98
C CYS A 87 0.97 1.62 -10.58
N ASN A 88 0.01 2.20 -9.86
CA ASN A 88 -0.36 1.72 -8.53
C ASN A 88 -1.48 0.66 -8.59
N ILE A 89 -1.49 -0.27 -7.64
CA ILE A 89 -2.57 -1.24 -7.42
C ILE A 89 -3.08 -1.08 -5.99
N ALA A 90 -4.32 -0.70 -5.80
CA ALA A 90 -4.98 -0.59 -4.51
C ALA A 90 -6.31 -1.35 -4.52
N ILE A 91 -6.41 -2.38 -3.70
CA ILE A 91 -7.58 -3.25 -3.61
C ILE A 91 -7.97 -3.37 -2.14
N GLY A 92 -8.98 -2.62 -1.71
CA GLY A 92 -9.45 -2.60 -0.34
C GLY A 92 -10.11 -1.27 0.03
N ILE A 93 -10.78 -1.24 1.18
CA ILE A 93 -11.32 0.01 1.71
C ILE A 93 -10.15 0.87 2.20
N SER A 94 -10.05 2.10 1.71
CA SER A 94 -8.99 3.05 2.07
C SER A 94 -7.57 2.55 1.78
N ALA A 95 -7.41 1.59 0.85
CA ALA A 95 -6.09 1.17 0.39
C ALA A 95 -5.43 2.32 -0.39
N LEU A 96 -4.19 2.65 -0.05
CA LEU A 96 -3.42 3.74 -0.67
C LEU A 96 -4.13 5.11 -0.63
N GLY A 97 -4.99 5.35 0.37
CA GLY A 97 -5.93 6.49 0.38
C GLY A 97 -5.28 7.87 0.51
N ALA A 98 -4.08 7.98 1.09
CA ALA A 98 -3.37 9.25 1.24
C ALA A 98 -2.37 9.56 0.12
N ALA A 99 -2.15 8.63 -0.82
CA ALA A 99 -1.15 8.80 -1.88
C ALA A 99 -1.56 9.93 -2.83
N THR A 100 -0.61 10.80 -3.19
CA THR A 100 -0.83 11.94 -4.09
C THR A 100 -0.09 11.79 -5.41
N ASP A 101 1.20 11.49 -5.35
CA ASP A 101 2.14 11.45 -6.47
C ASP A 101 2.98 10.16 -6.48
N ASN A 102 2.65 9.22 -5.59
CA ASN A 102 3.36 7.96 -5.44
C ASN A 102 3.22 7.04 -6.66
N ASN A 103 4.25 6.26 -6.96
CA ASN A 103 4.32 5.35 -8.10
C ASN A 103 4.65 3.91 -7.68
N ASP A 104 4.22 2.97 -8.50
CA ASP A 104 4.63 1.55 -8.43
C ASP A 104 4.32 0.86 -7.10
N ASN A 105 3.23 1.27 -6.40
CA ASN A 105 2.82 0.67 -5.13
C ASN A 105 1.74 -0.40 -5.30
N ILE A 106 1.80 -1.46 -4.47
CA ILE A 106 0.78 -2.52 -4.38
C ILE A 106 0.19 -2.55 -2.98
N ALA A 107 -1.03 -2.04 -2.81
CA ALA A 107 -1.81 -2.01 -1.57
C ALA A 107 -3.03 -2.94 -1.64
N ILE A 108 -2.95 -4.16 -1.09
CA ILE A 108 -4.07 -5.11 -1.12
C ILE A 108 -4.54 -5.41 0.30
N GLY A 109 -5.67 -4.86 0.70
CA GLY A 109 -6.27 -5.05 2.01
C GLY A 109 -6.91 -3.76 2.53
N ARG A 110 -7.71 -3.88 3.59
CA ARG A 110 -8.29 -2.70 4.23
C ARG A 110 -7.18 -1.88 4.87
N SER A 111 -7.10 -0.61 4.50
CA SER A 111 -6.11 0.35 5.00
C SER A 111 -4.64 -0.08 4.76
N ALA A 112 -4.38 -0.91 3.75
CA ALA A 112 -3.02 -1.17 3.31
C ALA A 112 -2.43 0.12 2.70
N LEU A 113 -1.22 0.51 3.10
CA LEU A 113 -0.55 1.75 2.66
C LEU A 113 -1.44 3.00 2.80
N SER A 114 -2.36 3.04 3.77
CA SER A 114 -3.42 4.08 3.79
C SER A 114 -2.93 5.48 4.08
N SER A 115 -1.71 5.62 4.60
CA SER A 115 -1.14 6.89 5.03
C SER A 115 0.16 7.23 4.32
N THR A 116 0.51 6.48 3.26
CA THR A 116 1.64 6.81 2.39
C THR A 116 1.39 8.12 1.66
N ALA A 117 2.29 9.08 1.80
CA ALA A 117 2.29 10.34 1.07
C ALA A 117 3.72 10.72 0.69
N ASN A 118 3.90 11.49 -0.39
CA ASN A 118 5.16 12.09 -0.86
C ASN A 118 6.31 11.09 -1.10
N ASP A 119 6.62 10.78 -2.36
CA ASP A 119 7.81 10.02 -2.79
C ASP A 119 7.97 8.58 -2.20
N ALA A 120 6.97 8.06 -1.48
CA ALA A 120 6.96 6.68 -1.00
C ALA A 120 6.59 5.71 -2.13
N ASP A 121 7.56 5.40 -2.99
CA ASP A 121 7.41 4.57 -4.19
C ASP A 121 7.87 3.11 -3.96
N ASN A 122 7.43 2.21 -4.85
CA ASN A 122 7.88 0.81 -4.88
C ASN A 122 7.55 -0.03 -3.65
N ASN A 123 6.46 0.30 -2.92
CA ASN A 123 6.06 -0.45 -1.73
C ASN A 123 5.00 -1.51 -2.02
N ILE A 124 5.11 -2.68 -1.39
CA ILE A 124 4.13 -3.78 -1.46
C ILE A 124 3.53 -4.01 -0.08
N GLY A 125 2.32 -3.51 0.17
CA GLY A 125 1.53 -3.75 1.37
C GLY A 125 0.35 -4.68 1.11
N ILE A 126 0.40 -5.92 1.59
CA ILE A 126 -0.70 -6.89 1.45
C ILE A 126 -1.18 -7.36 2.82
N GLY A 127 -2.40 -6.97 3.18
CA GLY A 127 -3.11 -7.34 4.40
C GLY A 127 -3.76 -6.14 5.06
N ILE A 128 -4.40 -6.37 6.22
CA ILE A 128 -5.09 -5.30 6.95
C ILE A 128 -4.05 -4.42 7.65
N ASN A 129 -4.07 -3.12 7.38
CA ASN A 129 -3.12 -2.13 7.90
C ASN A 129 -1.64 -2.47 7.61
N ALA A 130 -1.35 -3.26 6.58
CA ALA A 130 0.04 -3.45 6.13
C ALA A 130 0.59 -2.10 5.66
N MET A 131 1.63 -1.60 6.33
CA MET A 131 2.14 -0.22 6.17
C MET A 131 1.04 0.84 6.29
N GLY A 132 0.04 0.61 7.15
CA GLY A 132 -1.05 1.56 7.37
C GLY A 132 -0.64 2.78 8.21
N GLY A 133 0.60 2.80 8.70
CA GLY A 133 1.22 3.88 9.46
C GLY A 133 1.60 5.08 8.59
N ALA A 134 1.97 6.18 9.25
CA ALA A 134 2.32 7.46 8.65
C ALA A 134 3.65 7.42 7.89
N ASP A 135 3.77 6.56 6.88
CA ASP A 135 4.92 6.52 5.98
C ASP A 135 4.92 7.79 5.12
N VAL A 136 5.96 8.61 5.30
CA VAL A 136 6.06 9.95 4.68
C VAL A 136 7.19 10.01 3.66
N SER A 137 7.97 8.93 3.46
CA SER A 137 9.10 8.91 2.48
C SER A 137 9.79 7.55 2.25
N GLY A 138 9.42 6.47 2.94
CA GLY A 138 10.11 5.18 2.83
C GLY A 138 9.74 4.42 1.55
N GLY A 139 10.74 4.06 0.73
CA GLY A 139 10.55 3.29 -0.49
C GLY A 139 11.01 1.82 -0.37
N ASP A 140 10.65 1.01 -1.35
CA ASP A 140 11.16 -0.35 -1.54
C ASP A 140 10.87 -1.34 -0.38
N ASN A 141 9.75 -1.15 0.33
CA ASN A 141 9.34 -2.01 1.44
C ASN A 141 8.34 -3.10 1.00
N ILE A 142 8.41 -4.29 1.60
CA ILE A 142 7.48 -5.39 1.39
C ILE A 142 6.84 -5.78 2.73
N ALA A 143 5.56 -5.48 2.94
CA ALA A 143 4.75 -5.85 4.11
C ALA A 143 3.66 -6.86 3.75
N LEU A 144 3.75 -8.09 4.27
CA LEU A 144 2.71 -9.12 4.05
C LEU A 144 2.12 -9.61 5.38
N GLY A 145 0.88 -9.21 5.70
CA GLY A 145 0.17 -9.65 6.89
C GLY A 145 -0.70 -8.56 7.51
N THR A 146 -1.16 -8.80 8.74
CA THR A 146 -1.92 -7.79 9.50
C THR A 146 -0.98 -6.96 10.36
N ASN A 147 -1.13 -5.63 10.30
CA ASN A 147 -0.34 -4.66 11.07
C ASN A 147 1.18 -4.90 10.90
N VAL A 148 1.61 -5.12 9.66
CA VAL A 148 3.02 -5.30 9.34
C VAL A 148 3.58 -3.94 8.97
N MET A 149 4.68 -3.51 9.61
CA MET A 149 5.26 -2.18 9.40
C MET A 149 4.25 -1.02 9.59
N ASP A 150 3.25 -1.16 10.46
CA ASP A 150 2.18 -0.17 10.65
C ASP A 150 2.59 1.06 11.48
N ALA A 151 3.83 1.10 11.96
CA ALA A 151 4.45 2.28 12.56
C ALA A 151 5.54 2.93 11.69
N LEU A 152 5.85 2.37 10.50
CA LEU A 152 6.95 2.84 9.66
C LEU A 152 6.65 4.24 9.11
N THR A 153 7.61 5.16 9.27
CA THR A 153 7.48 6.58 8.90
C THR A 153 8.49 7.04 7.84
N ALA A 154 9.70 6.49 7.82
CA ALA A 154 10.75 6.88 6.88
C ALA A 154 11.68 5.72 6.43
N GLY A 155 11.56 4.55 7.05
CA GLY A 155 12.46 3.42 6.76
C GLY A 155 12.25 2.83 5.37
N ALA A 156 13.33 2.37 4.75
CA ALA A 156 13.34 1.85 3.38
C ALA A 156 13.97 0.43 3.30
N CYS A 157 13.71 -0.25 2.18
CA CYS A 157 14.32 -1.56 1.86
C CYS A 157 14.03 -2.67 2.90
N ASN A 158 12.89 -2.64 3.58
CA ASN A 158 12.52 -3.67 4.55
C ASN A 158 11.63 -4.76 3.94
N ILE A 159 11.85 -6.01 4.35
CA ILE A 159 10.99 -7.14 4.01
C ILE A 159 10.39 -7.68 5.31
N ALA A 160 9.10 -7.47 5.54
CA ALA A 160 8.39 -7.95 6.71
C ALA A 160 7.17 -8.81 6.33
N MET A 161 7.04 -9.97 6.97
CA MET A 161 5.99 -10.94 6.69
C MET A 161 5.51 -11.61 7.97
N GLY A 162 4.20 -11.63 8.19
CA GLY A 162 3.58 -12.20 9.38
C GLY A 162 3.04 -11.13 10.32
N LYS A 163 1.96 -11.44 11.04
CA LYS A 163 1.26 -10.45 11.88
C LYS A 163 2.22 -9.72 12.83
N ASN A 164 2.15 -8.39 12.85
CA ASN A 164 2.99 -7.51 13.69
C ASN A 164 4.51 -7.62 13.42
N ALA A 165 4.95 -8.25 12.32
CA ALA A 165 6.35 -8.23 11.94
C ALA A 165 6.79 -6.78 11.71
N LEU A 166 7.91 -6.39 12.31
CA LEU A 166 8.46 -5.03 12.23
C LEU A 166 7.45 -3.92 12.64
N GLY A 167 6.48 -4.24 13.51
CA GLY A 167 5.33 -3.38 13.80
C GLY A 167 5.62 -2.13 14.64
N ALA A 168 6.77 -2.05 15.32
CA ALA A 168 7.18 -0.85 16.05
C ALA A 168 8.21 0.01 15.30
N ALA A 169 8.70 -0.43 14.14
CA ALA A 169 9.73 0.27 13.40
C ALA A 169 9.23 1.61 12.88
N THR A 170 10.02 2.67 13.04
CA THR A 170 9.69 4.04 12.60
C THR A 170 10.58 4.50 11.45
N ASP A 171 11.87 4.22 11.51
CA ASP A 171 12.90 4.65 10.56
C ASP A 171 13.88 3.53 10.19
N ASN A 172 13.61 2.30 10.62
CA ASN A 172 14.47 1.14 10.38
C ASN A 172 14.65 0.86 8.89
N GLU A 173 15.87 0.52 8.48
CA GLU A 173 16.22 0.20 7.10
C GLU A 173 16.86 -1.18 6.92
N ASN A 174 16.68 -1.76 5.74
CA ASN A 174 17.38 -2.97 5.30
C ASN A 174 17.14 -4.21 6.20
N ASN A 175 15.95 -4.33 6.80
CA ASN A 175 15.62 -5.46 7.67
C ASN A 175 14.85 -6.56 6.95
N ILE A 176 15.04 -7.81 7.37
CA ILE A 176 14.22 -8.96 6.99
C ILE A 176 13.54 -9.50 8.25
N ALA A 177 12.22 -9.37 8.37
CA ALA A 177 11.42 -9.82 9.50
C ALA A 177 10.32 -10.80 9.04
N ILE A 178 10.58 -12.10 9.07
CA ILE A 178 9.66 -13.14 8.60
C ILE A 178 9.19 -14.00 9.76
N GLY A 179 7.96 -13.79 10.21
CA GLY A 179 7.34 -14.52 11.31
C GLY A 179 6.37 -13.64 12.07
N ILE A 180 5.47 -14.26 12.84
CA ILE A 180 4.58 -13.48 13.72
C ILE A 180 5.46 -12.77 14.76
N SER A 181 5.30 -11.45 14.82
CA SER A 181 6.05 -10.57 15.71
C SER A 181 7.59 -10.70 15.59
N ALA A 182 8.11 -11.11 14.43
CA ALA A 182 9.54 -11.01 14.16
C ALA A 182 9.96 -9.53 14.12
N LEU A 183 11.03 -9.16 14.82
CA LEU A 183 11.50 -7.78 14.94
C LEU A 183 10.42 -6.78 15.44
N ALA A 184 9.40 -7.26 16.17
CA ALA A 184 8.22 -6.44 16.49
C ALA A 184 8.49 -5.24 17.40
N ALA A 185 9.59 -5.26 18.15
CA ALA A 185 9.97 -4.21 19.08
C ALA A 185 11.11 -3.31 18.55
N SER A 186 11.61 -3.54 17.34
CA SER A 186 12.68 -2.72 16.79
C SER A 186 12.20 -1.30 16.56
N VAL A 187 12.90 -0.36 17.17
CA VAL A 187 12.75 1.09 17.01
C VAL A 187 14.14 1.66 16.69
N ASN A 188 14.20 2.90 16.18
CA ASN A 188 15.39 3.77 16.05
C ASN A 188 16.77 3.06 15.98
N ASP A 189 17.38 3.06 14.80
CA ASP A 189 18.73 2.51 14.51
C ASP A 189 18.82 0.97 14.48
N GLY A 190 17.70 0.25 14.51
CA GLY A 190 17.65 -1.22 14.37
C GLY A 190 17.76 -1.68 12.91
N ASP A 191 18.87 -1.39 12.25
CA ASP A 191 19.06 -1.63 10.81
C ASP A 191 19.78 -2.94 10.48
N CYS A 192 19.61 -3.39 9.23
CA CYS A 192 20.34 -4.53 8.66
C CYS A 192 20.17 -5.85 9.44
N ASN A 193 19.05 -6.04 10.12
CA ASN A 193 18.76 -7.27 10.87
C ASN A 193 18.03 -8.31 10.03
N ILE A 194 18.29 -9.58 10.32
CA ILE A 194 17.55 -10.72 9.76
C ILE A 194 16.91 -11.48 10.92
N ALA A 195 15.59 -11.41 11.03
CA ALA A 195 14.76 -12.15 11.98
C ALA A 195 13.80 -13.08 11.21
N ILE A 196 14.00 -14.39 11.33
CA ILE A 196 13.16 -15.40 10.67
C ILE A 196 12.67 -16.40 11.72
N GLY A 197 11.39 -16.32 12.08
CA GLY A 197 10.75 -17.17 13.09
C GLY A 197 9.72 -16.43 13.92
N LEU A 198 8.84 -17.17 14.61
CA LEU A 198 7.95 -16.60 15.62
C LEU A 198 8.79 -15.89 16.68
N LEU A 199 8.56 -14.59 16.91
CA LEU A 199 9.27 -13.79 17.93
C LEU A 199 10.80 -13.78 17.77
N ALA A 200 11.34 -14.07 16.58
CA ALA A 200 12.77 -13.86 16.34
C ALA A 200 13.09 -12.37 16.50
N LEU A 201 14.02 -12.02 17.41
CA LEU A 201 14.32 -10.63 17.81
C LEU A 201 13.06 -9.83 18.21
N GLY A 202 12.01 -10.48 18.72
CA GLY A 202 10.70 -9.86 18.91
C GLY A 202 10.55 -9.03 20.20
N GLY A 203 11.34 -9.30 21.23
CA GLY A 203 11.00 -8.94 22.60
C GLY A 203 11.72 -7.73 23.21
N ALA A 204 12.91 -7.35 22.73
CA ALA A 204 13.66 -6.28 23.41
C ALA A 204 14.68 -5.50 22.56
N ASP A 205 14.91 -5.83 21.29
CA ASP A 205 15.95 -5.15 20.52
C ASP A 205 15.48 -3.74 20.15
N VAL A 206 15.99 -2.73 20.84
CA VAL A 206 15.61 -1.31 20.67
C VAL A 206 16.62 -0.51 19.83
N SER A 207 17.76 -1.12 19.42
CA SER A 207 18.79 -0.43 18.62
C SER A 207 19.92 -1.33 18.09
N GLY A 208 19.77 -2.65 18.12
CA GLY A 208 20.76 -3.60 17.62
C GLY A 208 20.75 -3.69 16.10
N ASN A 209 21.92 -3.63 15.49
CA ASN A 209 22.12 -3.63 14.05
C ASN A 209 22.84 -4.90 13.61
N ASN A 210 22.64 -5.31 12.37
CA ASN A 210 23.41 -6.41 11.76
C ASN A 210 23.28 -7.76 12.51
N ASN A 211 22.17 -8.00 13.22
CA ASN A 211 21.92 -9.25 13.91
C ASN A 211 21.23 -10.26 12.98
N ILE A 212 21.55 -11.55 13.13
CA ILE A 212 20.90 -12.65 12.41
C ILE A 212 20.28 -13.63 13.42
N ALA A 213 18.96 -13.63 13.54
CA ALA A 213 18.17 -14.53 14.36
C ALA A 213 17.27 -15.42 13.49
N ILE A 214 17.54 -16.72 13.49
CA ILE A 214 16.76 -17.70 12.71
C ILE A 214 16.27 -18.81 13.63
N GLY A 215 14.96 -18.91 13.82
CA GLY A 215 14.31 -19.85 14.73
C GLY A 215 13.30 -19.17 15.64
N GLY A 216 12.45 -19.96 16.29
CA GLY A 216 11.40 -19.43 17.17
C GLY A 216 12.00 -18.88 18.46
N ASN A 217 11.77 -17.59 18.75
CA ASN A 217 12.35 -16.86 19.88
C ASN A 217 13.88 -16.71 19.84
N ALA A 218 14.51 -16.93 18.68
CA ALA A 218 15.93 -16.67 18.51
C ALA A 218 16.22 -15.19 18.82
N MET A 219 17.15 -14.92 19.75
CA MET A 219 17.49 -13.58 20.25
C MET A 219 16.32 -12.75 20.83
N ASP A 220 15.22 -13.35 21.25
CA ASP A 220 14.06 -12.60 21.77
C ASP A 220 14.38 -11.72 23.00
N ALA A 221 15.39 -12.10 23.78
CA ALA A 221 15.85 -11.36 24.95
C ALA A 221 17.04 -10.41 24.67
N LEU A 222 17.45 -10.23 23.41
CA LEU A 222 18.53 -9.31 23.07
C LEU A 222 18.03 -7.88 23.23
N THR A 223 18.53 -7.15 24.24
CA THR A 223 18.12 -5.77 24.54
C THR A 223 19.00 -4.71 23.88
N SER A 224 20.24 -5.08 23.55
CA SER A 224 21.22 -4.27 22.82
C SER A 224 22.34 -5.19 22.34
N GLY A 225 22.86 -4.95 21.14
CA GLY A 225 23.97 -5.71 20.58
C GLY A 225 23.95 -5.67 19.06
N ALA A 226 25.12 -5.61 18.44
CA ALA A 226 25.26 -5.62 17.00
C ALA A 226 26.08 -6.84 16.54
N CYS A 227 25.89 -7.25 15.29
CA CYS A 227 26.66 -8.32 14.64
C CYS A 227 26.55 -9.69 15.34
N ASN A 228 25.42 -9.98 16.00
CA ASN A 228 25.19 -11.28 16.62
C ASN A 228 24.61 -12.28 15.60
N ILE A 229 24.87 -13.58 15.82
CA ILE A 229 24.23 -14.66 15.06
C ILE A 229 23.70 -15.70 16.03
N ALA A 230 22.42 -16.03 15.90
CA ALA A 230 21.76 -17.08 16.66
C ALA A 230 20.82 -17.85 15.73
N ILE A 231 20.98 -19.16 15.72
CA ILE A 231 20.20 -20.07 14.88
C ILE A 231 19.73 -21.21 15.78
N GLY A 232 18.42 -21.42 15.89
CA GLY A 232 17.82 -22.41 16.80
C GLY A 232 16.34 -22.20 17.04
#